data_AF-A0A318Z1D1-F1
#
_entry.id   AF-A0A318Z1D1-F1
#
_cell.length_a   1.000
_cell.length_b   1.000
_cell.length_c   1.000
_cell.angle_alpha   90.00
_cell.angle_beta   90.00
_cell.angle_gamma   90.00
#
_symmetry.space_group_name_H-M   'P 1'
#
loop_
_entity.id
_entity.type
_entity.pdbx_description
1 polymer ?
#
loop_
_entity_poly.entity_id
_entity_poly.type
_entity_poly.pdbx_seq_one_letter_code
_entity_poly.pdbx_strand_id
1 'polypeptide(L)'
;MPPEFEFLGEEASPRQEQPALEEEPRLDSYAEVLTRHLSHYAQLMMSKGIIPTDEMFQSEARRLLFDSEDQWNQTMADNPEWLAQFQEEQNSRTFLESPQETRKIG
;
A
#
# COMPACT_ATOMS: atom_id res chain seq x y z
N MET A 1 -12.35 -52.11 -15.89
CA MET A 1 -10.89 -51.95 -15.71
C MET A 1 -10.50 -50.69 -16.47
N PRO A 2 -10.29 -49.53 -15.81
CA PRO A 2 -9.61 -48.40 -16.43
C PRO A 2 -8.11 -48.72 -16.61
N PRO A 3 -7.40 -48.07 -17.55
CA PRO A 3 -5.97 -48.31 -17.77
C PRO A 3 -5.12 -47.79 -16.61
N GLU A 4 -4.08 -48.54 -16.30
CA GLU A 4 -3.10 -48.28 -15.25
C GLU A 4 -2.30 -47.01 -15.56
N PHE A 5 -2.44 -45.98 -14.73
CA PHE A 5 -1.52 -44.85 -14.74
C PHE A 5 -0.33 -45.23 -13.87
N GLU A 6 0.80 -45.55 -14.50
CA GLU A 6 2.07 -45.85 -13.84
C GLU A 6 2.54 -44.63 -13.04
N PHE A 7 2.24 -44.60 -11.74
CA PHE A 7 2.86 -43.67 -10.79
C PHE A 7 4.07 -44.37 -10.17
N LEU A 8 5.23 -44.21 -10.80
CA LEU A 8 6.53 -44.52 -10.21
C LEU A 8 7.46 -43.33 -10.46
N GLY A 9 7.84 -42.64 -9.38
CA GLY A 9 8.71 -41.49 -9.44
C GLY A 9 8.69 -40.69 -8.15
N GLU A 10 9.10 -41.33 -7.05
CA GLU A 10 9.58 -40.64 -5.86
C GLU A 10 10.91 -39.95 -6.22
N GLU A 11 10.84 -38.72 -6.74
CA GLU A 11 11.99 -37.83 -6.82
C GLU A 11 11.74 -36.71 -5.82
N ALA A 12 12.20 -36.94 -4.59
CA ALA A 12 12.36 -35.91 -3.59
C ALA A 12 13.25 -34.82 -4.20
N SER A 13 12.62 -33.76 -4.72
CA SER A 13 13.29 -32.59 -5.26
C SER A 13 14.28 -32.10 -4.20
N PRO A 14 15.58 -31.91 -4.55
CA PRO A 14 16.54 -31.42 -3.58
C PRO A 14 16.04 -30.03 -3.17
N ARG A 15 15.59 -29.91 -1.91
CA ARG A 15 15.43 -28.61 -1.27
C ARG A 15 16.80 -27.97 -1.30
N GLN A 16 17.07 -27.21 -2.36
CA GLN A 16 18.15 -26.27 -2.40
C GLN A 16 17.95 -25.40 -1.17
N GLU A 17 18.84 -25.57 -0.20
CA GLU A 17 19.11 -24.58 0.82
C GLU A 17 19.29 -23.26 0.06
N GLN A 18 18.30 -22.39 0.13
CA GLN A 18 18.38 -21.03 -0.38
C GLN A 18 18.82 -20.15 0.78
N PRO A 19 20.11 -19.82 0.94
CA PRO A 19 20.51 -18.66 1.70
C PRO A 19 20.41 -17.44 0.77
N ALA A 20 19.33 -16.67 0.88
CA ALA A 20 19.26 -15.27 0.42
C ALA A 20 18.00 -14.59 0.99
N LEU A 21 17.87 -14.63 2.32
CA LEU A 21 17.04 -13.64 3.02
C LEU A 21 17.86 -12.34 3.02
N GLU A 22 17.73 -11.49 2.00
CA GLU A 22 18.18 -10.07 2.00
C GLU A 22 17.95 -9.43 0.61
N GLU A 23 16.72 -9.49 0.09
CA GLU A 23 16.24 -8.54 -0.92
C GLU A 23 14.91 -7.92 -0.46
N GLU A 24 14.93 -7.16 0.64
CA GLU A 24 13.82 -6.26 1.02
C GLU A 24 13.92 -4.80 0.46
N PRO A 25 14.63 -4.42 -0.65
CA PRO A 25 14.64 -3.03 -1.12
C PRO A 25 13.48 -2.67 -2.07
N ARG A 26 12.59 -3.61 -2.43
CA ARG A 26 11.44 -3.33 -3.31
C ARG A 26 10.21 -2.84 -2.56
N LEU A 27 10.01 -3.31 -1.33
CA LEU A 27 8.84 -2.90 -0.56
C LEU A 27 8.95 -1.44 -0.13
N ASP A 28 10.15 -0.96 0.20
CA ASP A 28 10.38 0.45 0.52
C ASP A 28 10.07 1.35 -0.68
N SER A 29 10.63 1.03 -1.85
CA SER A 29 10.36 1.81 -3.07
C SER A 29 8.89 1.74 -3.51
N TYR A 30 8.23 0.59 -3.35
CA TYR A 30 6.80 0.45 -3.60
C TYR A 30 5.94 1.24 -2.60
N ALA A 31 6.25 1.14 -1.30
CA ALA A 31 5.56 1.87 -0.25
C ALA A 31 5.73 3.38 -0.42
N GLU A 32 6.92 3.86 -0.80
CA GLU A 32 7.17 5.27 -1.11
C GLU A 32 6.32 5.77 -2.27
N VAL A 33 6.24 4.99 -3.37
CA VAL A 33 5.40 5.33 -4.53
C VAL A 33 3.93 5.35 -4.14
N LEU A 34 3.47 4.35 -3.39
CA LEU A 34 2.08 4.26 -2.94
C LEU A 34 1.72 5.42 -2.01
N THR A 35 2.53 5.68 -1.00
CA THR A 35 2.36 6.81 -0.07
C THR A 35 2.28 8.13 -0.82
N ARG A 36 3.22 8.38 -1.75
CA ARG A 36 3.21 9.60 -2.56
C ARG A 36 1.93 9.74 -3.40
N HIS A 37 1.46 8.64 -4.00
CA HIS A 37 0.23 8.64 -4.77
C HIS A 37 -0.99 8.94 -3.90
N LEU A 38 -1.11 8.25 -2.76
CA LEU A 38 -2.24 8.42 -1.84
C LEU A 38 -2.25 9.82 -1.20
N SER A 39 -1.09 10.43 -0.95
CA SER A 39 -0.99 11.83 -0.52
C SER A 39 -1.60 12.78 -1.55
N HIS A 40 -1.26 12.60 -2.83
CA HIS A 40 -1.81 13.44 -3.91
C HIS A 40 -3.31 13.21 -4.08
N TYR A 41 -3.76 11.95 -3.98
CA TYR A 41 -5.19 11.61 -4.00
C TYR A 41 -5.95 12.28 -2.85
N ALA A 42 -5.41 12.24 -1.62
CA ALA A 42 -6.01 12.89 -0.46
C ALA A 42 -6.21 14.39 -0.68
N GLN A 43 -5.17 15.08 -1.17
CA GLN A 43 -5.23 16.51 -1.50
C GLN A 43 -6.28 16.80 -2.58
N LEU A 44 -6.36 15.96 -3.62
CA LEU A 44 -7.35 16.09 -4.67
C LEU A 44 -8.78 15.99 -4.10
N MET A 45 -9.04 15.02 -3.23
CA MET A 45 -10.36 14.84 -2.61
C MET A 45 -10.70 15.99 -1.66
N MET A 46 -9.74 16.42 -0.83
CA MET A 46 -9.93 17.57 0.06
C MET A 46 -10.21 18.86 -0.72
N SER A 47 -9.53 19.08 -1.85
CA SER A 47 -9.80 20.24 -2.72
C SER A 47 -11.22 20.26 -3.29
N LYS A 48 -11.85 19.08 -3.39
CA LYS A 48 -13.26 18.90 -3.79
C LYS A 48 -14.23 18.96 -2.61
N GLY A 49 -13.74 19.24 -1.40
CA GLY A 49 -14.55 19.25 -0.18
C GLY A 49 -14.91 17.86 0.36
N ILE A 50 -14.22 16.81 -0.09
CA ILE A 50 -14.44 15.42 0.34
C ILE A 50 -13.33 15.03 1.31
N ILE A 51 -13.70 14.57 2.49
CA ILE A 51 -12.76 13.97 3.45
C ILE A 51 -12.54 12.52 3.02
N PRO A 52 -11.32 12.12 2.60
CA PRO A 52 -11.05 10.75 2.18
C PRO A 52 -11.34 9.76 3.30
N THR A 53 -12.00 8.65 2.99
CA THR A 53 -12.20 7.53 3.92
C THR A 53 -11.17 6.43 3.66
N ASP A 54 -11.03 5.52 4.61
CA ASP A 54 -10.16 4.35 4.49
C ASP A 54 -10.45 3.53 3.24
N GLU A 55 -11.73 3.28 2.95
CA GLU A 55 -12.19 2.54 1.78
C GLU A 55 -11.80 3.23 0.46
N MET A 56 -11.80 4.56 0.43
CA MET A 56 -11.36 5.32 -0.74
C MET A 56 -9.86 5.14 -0.98
N PHE A 57 -9.05 5.15 0.08
CA PHE A 57 -7.61 4.90 -0.04
C PHE A 57 -7.30 3.47 -0.48
N GLN A 58 -8.00 2.49 0.08
CA GLN A 58 -7.87 1.09 -0.30
C GLN A 58 -8.24 0.87 -1.77
N SER A 59 -9.36 1.43 -2.22
CA SER A 59 -9.82 1.30 -3.61
C SER A 59 -8.84 1.98 -4.58
N GLU A 60 -8.36 3.18 -4.27
CA GLU A 60 -7.37 3.89 -5.09
C GLU A 60 -6.02 3.13 -5.15
N ALA A 61 -5.60 2.51 -4.04
CA ALA A 61 -4.41 1.65 -4.02
C ALA A 61 -4.58 0.44 -4.95
N ARG A 62 -5.70 -0.28 -4.87
CA ARG A 62 -5.95 -1.43 -5.76
C ARG A 62 -6.00 -1.00 -7.22
N ARG A 63 -6.63 0.15 -7.50
CA ARG A 63 -6.66 0.72 -8.85
C ARG A 63 -5.27 1.03 -9.38
N LEU A 64 -4.38 1.58 -8.55
CA LEU A 64 -3.00 1.87 -8.94
C LEU A 64 -2.20 0.61 -9.31
N LEU A 65 -2.42 -0.49 -8.58
CA LEU A 65 -1.62 -1.72 -8.70
C LEU A 65 -2.18 -2.75 -9.68
N PHE A 66 -3.50 -2.87 -9.73
CA PHE A 66 -4.20 -3.94 -10.43
C PHE A 66 -5.14 -3.44 -11.51
N ASP A 67 -5.25 -2.12 -11.71
CA ASP A 67 -6.25 -1.47 -12.57
C ASP A 67 -7.68 -1.98 -12.30
N SER A 68 -7.93 -2.30 -11.03
CA SER A 68 -9.16 -2.93 -10.55
C SER A 68 -9.42 -2.51 -9.11
N GLU A 69 -10.70 -2.39 -8.75
CA GLU A 69 -11.14 -2.10 -7.39
C GLU A 69 -11.59 -3.38 -6.64
N ASP A 70 -11.44 -4.55 -7.27
CA ASP A 70 -11.84 -5.85 -6.69
C ASP A 70 -11.18 -6.06 -5.32
N GLN A 71 -12.01 -6.28 -4.30
CA GLN A 71 -11.62 -6.52 -2.91
C GLN A 71 -10.74 -7.75 -2.69
N TRP A 72 -10.63 -8.66 -3.67
CA TRP A 72 -9.67 -9.77 -3.62
C TRP A 72 -8.23 -9.32 -3.86
N ASN A 73 -8.02 -8.16 -4.50
CA ASN A 73 -6.71 -7.58 -4.66
C ASN A 73 -6.30 -6.87 -3.37
N GLN A 74 -5.29 -7.39 -2.68
CA GLN A 74 -4.81 -6.80 -1.43
C GLN A 74 -3.57 -5.94 -1.64
N THR A 75 -3.51 -4.82 -0.94
CA THR A 75 -2.44 -3.83 -0.94
C THR A 75 -2.02 -3.48 0.49
N MET A 76 -0.96 -2.69 0.64
CA MET A 76 -0.58 -2.18 1.97
C MET A 76 -1.65 -1.26 2.58
N ALA A 77 -2.46 -0.60 1.75
CA ALA A 77 -3.55 0.25 2.21
C ALA A 77 -4.70 -0.54 2.86
N ASP A 78 -4.78 -1.85 2.62
CA ASP A 78 -5.75 -2.74 3.29
C ASP A 78 -5.28 -3.14 4.71
N ASN A 79 -4.03 -2.83 5.08
CA ASN A 79 -3.56 -2.96 6.46
C ASN A 79 -3.99 -1.73 7.30
N PRO A 80 -4.86 -1.91 8.32
CA PRO A 80 -5.36 -0.80 9.13
C PRO A 80 -4.26 -0.09 9.93
N GLU A 81 -3.20 -0.78 10.36
CA GLU A 81 -2.10 -0.16 11.10
C GLU A 81 -1.29 0.77 10.21
N TRP A 82 -0.97 0.30 9.00
CA TRP A 82 -0.26 1.11 8.00
C TRP A 82 -1.09 2.34 7.61
N LEU A 83 -2.39 2.14 7.40
CA LEU A 83 -3.29 3.22 7.00
C LEU A 83 -3.47 4.27 8.10
N ALA A 84 -3.53 3.85 9.36
CA ALA A 84 -3.57 4.76 10.50
C ALA A 84 -2.30 5.62 10.58
N GLN A 85 -1.11 5.02 10.42
CA GLN A 85 0.17 5.74 10.38
C GLN A 85 0.21 6.74 9.22
N PHE A 86 -0.18 6.30 8.01
CA PHE A 86 -0.25 7.15 6.83
C PHE A 86 -1.15 8.38 7.08
N GLN A 87 -2.34 8.19 7.65
CA GLN A 87 -3.27 9.29 7.94
C GLN A 87 -2.74 10.26 9.00
N GLU A 88 -2.09 9.76 10.04
CA GLU A 88 -1.44 10.59 11.06
C GLU A 88 -0.35 11.47 10.45
N GLU A 89 0.47 10.90 9.57
CA GLU A 89 1.48 11.64 8.81
C GLU A 89 0.86 12.68 7.88
N GLN A 90 -0.22 12.35 7.17
CA GLN A 90 -0.92 13.30 6.29
C GLN A 90 -1.52 14.46 7.07
N ASN A 91 -2.16 14.17 8.21
CA ASN A 91 -2.72 15.20 9.07
C ASN A 91 -1.62 16.12 9.62
N SER A 92 -0.50 15.53 10.05
CA SER A 92 0.67 16.28 10.51
C SER A 92 1.27 17.15 9.40
N ARG A 93 1.37 16.63 8.17
CA ARG A 93 1.92 17.35 7.02
C ARG A 93 1.01 18.49 6.56
N THR A 94 -0.30 18.29 6.59
CA THR A 94 -1.29 19.30 6.18
C THR A 94 -1.44 20.41 7.23
N PHE A 95 -1.27 20.07 8.51
CA PHE A 95 -1.40 21.03 9.61
C PHE A 95 -0.15 21.93 9.78
N LEU A 96 1.04 21.45 9.38
CA LEU A 96 2.29 22.20 9.50
C LEU A 96 2.52 23.26 8.42
N GLU A 97 1.70 23.30 7.36
CA GLU A 97 1.78 24.34 6.32
C GLU A 97 0.79 25.50 6.62
N SER A 98 0.65 25.84 7.90
CA SER A 98 0.07 27.11 8.32
C SER A 98 1.20 28.14 8.45
N PRO A 99 1.28 29.18 7.59
CA PRO A 99 2.20 30.30 7.82
C PRO A 99 1.77 31.06 9.08
N GLN A 100 2.33 30.68 10.22
CA GLN A 100 2.31 31.46 11.44
C GLN A 100 3.41 32.52 11.36
N GLU A 101 3.08 33.76 10.99
CA GLU A 101 3.80 34.99 11.40
C GLU A 101 3.00 36.21 10.86
N THR A 102 2.55 37.23 11.59
CA THR A 102 3.12 37.95 12.73
C THR A 102 1.98 38.56 13.55
N ARG A 103 2.00 38.30 14.85
CA ARG A 103 1.48 39.23 15.86
C ARG A 103 2.38 40.46 15.86
N LYS A 104 1.91 41.60 15.36
CA LYS A 104 2.37 42.90 15.85
C LYS A 104 1.24 43.58 16.60
N ILE A 105 1.37 43.46 17.92
CA ILE A 105 0.88 44.42 18.91
C ILE A 105 1.22 45.86 18.47
N GLY A 106 0.23 46.74 18.55
CA GLY A 106 0.35 48.17 18.33
C GLY A 106 -0.93 48.86 18.74
#